data_AF-A0A3C0G652-F1
#
_entry.id   AF-A0A3C0G652-F1
#
_cell.length_a   1.000
_cell.length_b   1.000
_cell.length_c   1.000
_cell.angle_alpha   90.00
_cell.angle_beta   90.00
_cell.angle_gamma   90.00
#
_symmetry.space_group_name_H-M   'P 1'
#
loop_
_entity.id
_entity.type
_entity.pdbx_description
1 polymer ?
#
loop_
_entity_poly.entity_id
_entity_poly.type
_entity_poly.pdbx_seq_one_letter_code
_entity_poly.pdbx_strand_id
1 'polypeptide(L)'
;MMKVEILVTGTYFFLKTIKNTIRFGDIDQIFKNVLFGIIGSSLVFMVFLRNKIFILTKKRNDGNAIIALIKNGENQFVEFKATLRWDLRQSKVNKQLEFVIVKTIAGFMNTNGGKLLIGVDDNGNILGLNQDFETLKKPGTDGFEQYLMQLISLKLGTHLCTAVNVSFYGYGENDV
;
A
#
# COMPACT_ATOMS: atom_id res chain seq x y z
N MET A 1 44.17 -36.05 79.57
CA MET A 1 43.57 -34.71 79.39
C MET A 1 42.88 -34.71 78.03
N MET A 2 41.55 -34.75 78.02
CA MET A 2 40.73 -34.99 76.80
C MET A 2 40.27 -33.62 76.26
N LYS A 3 40.65 -33.27 75.03
CA LYS A 3 40.12 -32.09 74.32
C LYS A 3 38.89 -32.52 73.54
N VAL A 4 37.76 -31.85 73.80
CA VAL A 4 36.52 -31.96 73.02
C VAL A 4 36.54 -30.85 71.99
N GLU A 5 36.39 -31.20 70.71
CA GLU A 5 36.30 -30.26 69.60
C GLU A 5 34.85 -30.29 69.08
N ILE A 6 34.18 -29.14 69.10
CA ILE A 6 32.79 -29.00 68.65
C ILE A 6 32.83 -28.41 67.24
N LEU A 7 32.41 -29.20 66.24
CA LEU A 7 32.32 -28.75 64.86
C LEU A 7 30.94 -28.15 64.58
N VAL A 8 30.88 -26.84 64.28
CA VAL A 8 29.65 -26.14 63.92
C VAL A 8 29.34 -26.36 62.43
N THR A 9 28.42 -27.29 62.14
CA THR A 9 28.03 -27.72 60.78
C THR A 9 26.94 -26.85 60.11
N GLY A 10 26.39 -25.86 60.81
CA GLY A 10 25.23 -25.09 60.35
C GLY A 10 25.48 -24.21 59.12
N THR A 11 26.63 -23.54 59.03
CA THR A 11 26.97 -22.66 57.88
C THR A 11 27.28 -23.45 56.62
N TYR A 12 27.93 -24.62 56.75
CA TYR A 12 28.28 -25.48 55.62
C TYR A 12 27.04 -26.11 54.96
N PHE A 13 26.04 -26.48 55.77
CA PHE A 13 24.78 -27.01 55.27
C PHE A 13 23.95 -25.92 54.56
N PHE A 14 23.89 -24.71 55.10
CA PHE A 14 23.17 -23.59 54.48
C PHE A 14 23.78 -23.17 53.14
N LEU A 15 25.11 -23.05 53.05
CA LEU A 15 25.80 -22.76 51.80
C LEU A 15 25.63 -23.88 50.76
N LYS A 16 25.63 -25.15 51.19
CA LYS A 16 25.38 -26.31 50.31
C LYS A 16 23.94 -26.34 49.80
N THR A 17 22.97 -25.98 50.64
CA THR A 17 21.55 -25.87 50.26
C THR A 17 21.32 -24.74 49.26
N ILE A 18 21.89 -23.55 49.49
CA ILE A 18 21.81 -22.43 48.51
C ILE A 18 22.46 -22.82 47.17
N LYS A 19 23.63 -23.46 47.21
CA LYS A 19 24.37 -23.87 46.01
C LYS A 19 23.68 -24.99 45.22
N ASN A 20 22.85 -25.81 45.86
CA ASN A 20 22.12 -26.92 45.24
C ASN A 20 20.69 -26.52 44.77
N THR A 21 20.11 -25.47 45.36
CA THR A 21 18.85 -24.86 44.90
C THR A 21 19.06 -23.99 43.64
N ILE A 22 20.23 -23.38 43.48
CA ILE A 22 20.64 -22.72 42.24
C ILE A 22 21.22 -23.80 41.31
N ARG A 23 20.37 -24.66 40.74
CA ARG A 23 20.79 -25.50 39.63
C ARG A 23 21.10 -24.59 38.43
N PHE A 24 22.39 -24.35 38.19
CA PHE A 24 22.89 -23.57 37.05
C PHE A 24 22.31 -24.03 35.70
N GLY A 25 21.94 -25.30 35.56
CA GLY A 25 21.32 -25.84 34.35
C GLY A 25 19.91 -25.30 34.02
N ASP A 26 19.11 -24.94 35.03
CA ASP A 26 17.77 -24.39 34.79
C ASP A 26 17.84 -22.91 34.37
N ILE A 27 18.85 -22.19 34.88
CA ILE A 27 19.11 -20.78 34.57
C ILE A 27 19.55 -20.62 33.11
N ASP A 28 20.47 -21.48 32.64
CA ASP A 28 20.90 -21.49 31.24
C ASP A 28 19.74 -21.73 30.26
N GLN A 29 18.79 -22.58 30.65
CA GLN A 29 17.60 -22.88 29.84
C GLN A 29 16.62 -21.71 29.80
N ILE A 30 16.41 -21.03 30.93
CA ILE A 30 15.59 -19.80 31.00
C ILE A 30 16.21 -18.69 30.13
N PHE A 31 17.53 -18.48 30.22
CA PHE A 31 18.23 -17.49 29.38
C PHE A 31 18.10 -17.79 27.89
N LYS A 32 18.24 -19.06 27.47
CA LYS A 32 18.05 -19.46 26.08
C LYS A 32 16.64 -19.16 25.60
N ASN A 33 15.61 -19.50 26.37
CA ASN A 33 14.21 -19.26 25.98
C ASN A 33 13.89 -17.77 25.83
N VAL A 34 14.39 -16.93 26.74
CA VAL A 34 14.23 -15.46 26.64
C VAL A 34 14.96 -14.92 25.41
N LEU A 35 16.17 -15.40 25.14
CA LEU A 35 16.95 -14.99 23.97
C LEU A 35 16.26 -15.38 22.66
N PHE A 36 15.77 -16.62 22.53
CA PHE A 36 14.99 -17.06 21.37
C PHE A 36 13.70 -16.25 21.20
N GLY A 37 13.01 -15.92 22.30
CA GLY A 37 11.81 -15.09 22.28
C GLY A 37 12.07 -13.66 21.78
N ILE A 38 13.16 -13.03 22.23
CA ILE A 38 13.53 -11.67 21.80
C ILE A 38 13.97 -11.67 20.34
N ILE A 39 14.81 -12.64 19.92
CA ILE A 39 15.27 -12.72 18.52
C ILE A 39 14.09 -12.99 17.59
N GLY A 40 13.22 -13.94 17.95
CA GLY A 40 12.03 -14.28 17.18
C GLY A 40 11.06 -13.10 17.07
N SER A 41 10.73 -12.45 18.19
CA SER A 41 9.85 -11.27 18.18
C SER A 41 10.49 -10.09 17.43
N SER A 42 11.80 -9.86 17.57
CA SER A 42 12.53 -8.83 16.83
C SER A 42 12.52 -9.09 15.33
N LEU A 43 12.63 -10.36 14.89
CA LEU A 43 12.58 -10.70 13.47
C LEU A 43 11.19 -10.45 12.88
N VAL A 44 10.13 -10.88 13.58
CA VAL A 44 8.73 -10.64 13.17
C VAL A 44 8.44 -9.14 13.13
N PHE A 45 8.88 -8.40 14.15
CA PHE A 45 8.74 -6.96 14.21
C PHE A 45 9.50 -6.26 13.08
N MET A 46 10.72 -6.70 12.76
CA MET A 46 11.51 -6.17 11.64
C MET A 46 10.80 -6.38 10.30
N VAL A 47 10.22 -7.56 10.05
CA VAL A 47 9.46 -7.85 8.82
C VAL A 47 8.24 -6.93 8.73
N PHE A 48 7.51 -6.73 9.82
CA PHE A 48 6.38 -5.80 9.87
C PHE A 48 6.81 -4.36 9.56
N LEU A 49 7.90 -3.88 10.17
CA LEU A 49 8.46 -2.56 9.90
C LEU A 49 8.86 -2.40 8.43
N ARG A 50 9.55 -3.39 7.84
CA ARG A 50 9.95 -3.36 6.42
C ARG A 50 8.73 -3.26 5.50
N ASN A 51 7.69 -4.05 5.74
CA ASN A 51 6.46 -4.02 4.94
C ASN A 51 5.80 -2.64 5.02
N LYS A 52 5.70 -2.06 6.23
CA LYS A 52 5.11 -0.73 6.42
C LYS A 52 5.94 0.36 5.74
N ILE A 53 7.27 0.34 5.88
CA ILE A 53 8.18 1.28 5.22
C ILE A 53 8.07 1.17 3.70
N PHE A 54 8.00 -0.05 3.16
CA PHE A 54 7.88 -0.29 1.73
C PHE A 54 6.59 0.29 1.15
N ILE A 55 5.44 0.05 1.81
CA ILE A 55 4.15 0.60 1.38
C ILE A 55 4.18 2.13 1.38
N LEU A 56 4.72 2.74 2.44
CA LEU A 56 4.82 4.20 2.55
C LEU A 56 5.75 4.80 1.49
N THR A 57 6.89 4.17 1.27
CA THR A 57 7.88 4.63 0.27
C THR A 57 7.30 4.51 -1.14
N LYS A 58 6.61 3.39 -1.44
CA LYS A 58 5.93 3.20 -2.73
C LYS A 58 4.84 4.27 -2.95
N LYS A 59 3.93 4.45 -1.99
CA LYS A 59 2.86 5.46 -2.07
C LYS A 59 3.42 6.88 -2.31
N ARG A 60 4.53 7.23 -1.65
CA ARG A 60 5.19 8.54 -1.82
C ARG A 60 5.83 8.71 -3.21
N ASN A 61 6.49 7.68 -3.72
CA ASN A 61 7.11 7.71 -5.05
C ASN A 61 6.04 7.83 -6.15
N ASP A 62 4.94 7.10 -6.00
CA ASP A 62 3.81 7.09 -6.91
C ASP A 62 3.17 8.49 -7.03
N GLY A 63 2.92 9.16 -5.90
CA GLY A 63 2.38 10.53 -5.90
C GLY A 63 3.31 11.56 -6.55
N ASN A 64 4.62 11.49 -6.27
CA ASN A 64 5.61 12.38 -6.89
C ASN A 64 5.69 12.20 -8.41
N ALA A 65 5.55 10.96 -8.90
CA ALA A 65 5.57 10.66 -10.33
C ALA A 65 4.37 11.27 -11.06
N ILE A 66 3.18 11.24 -10.46
CA ILE A 66 1.97 11.87 -11.04
C ILE A 66 2.12 13.40 -11.07
N ILE A 67 2.60 14.01 -9.99
CA ILE A 67 2.83 15.47 -9.96
C ILE A 67 3.83 15.88 -11.04
N ALA A 68 4.89 15.08 -11.25
CA ALA A 68 5.84 15.32 -12.33
C ALA A 68 5.20 15.19 -13.72
N LEU A 69 4.31 14.21 -13.94
CA LEU A 69 3.56 14.06 -15.19
C LEU A 69 2.66 15.26 -15.45
N ILE A 70 1.90 15.70 -14.45
CA ILE A 70 1.02 16.88 -14.56
C ILE A 70 1.85 18.13 -14.88
N LYS A 71 2.98 18.32 -14.21
CA LYS A 71 3.88 19.46 -14.45
C LYS A 71 4.49 19.46 -15.86
N ASN A 72 4.73 18.28 -16.44
CA ASN A 72 5.24 18.17 -17.81
C ASN A 72 4.15 18.41 -18.87
N GLY A 73 2.88 18.43 -18.47
CA GLY A 73 1.74 18.70 -19.33
C GLY A 73 1.39 17.57 -20.30
N GLU A 74 0.34 17.80 -21.08
CA GLU A 74 -0.09 16.91 -22.15
C GLU A 74 0.96 16.85 -23.27
N ASN A 75 1.11 15.66 -23.85
CA ASN A 75 1.99 15.40 -24.98
C ASN A 75 1.52 14.16 -25.74
N GLN A 76 2.26 13.75 -26.78
CA GLN A 76 1.89 12.60 -27.61
C GLN A 76 1.69 11.28 -26.84
N PHE A 77 2.22 11.15 -25.62
CA PHE A 77 2.08 9.96 -24.77
C PHE A 77 1.29 10.21 -23.48
N VAL A 78 0.81 11.43 -23.24
CA VAL A 78 0.12 11.81 -22.00
C VAL A 78 -1.07 12.71 -22.34
N GLU A 79 -2.27 12.28 -21.96
CA GLU A 79 -3.51 13.04 -22.15
C GLU A 79 -4.22 13.21 -20.81
N PHE A 80 -4.77 14.40 -20.57
CA PHE A 80 -5.56 14.73 -19.39
C PHE A 80 -7.04 14.80 -19.75
N LYS A 81 -7.87 14.30 -18.84
CA LYS A 81 -9.33 14.42 -18.93
C LYS A 81 -9.87 14.75 -17.55
N ALA A 82 -10.67 15.81 -17.49
CA ALA A 82 -11.23 16.31 -16.25
C ALA A 82 -12.09 15.25 -15.53
N THR A 83 -12.83 14.45 -16.29
CA THR A 83 -13.84 13.49 -15.81
C THR A 83 -14.02 12.35 -16.81
N LEU A 84 -14.48 11.19 -16.36
CA LEU A 84 -14.86 10.07 -17.22
C LEU A 84 -16.21 10.29 -17.90
N ARG A 85 -17.22 10.70 -17.13
CA ARG A 85 -18.62 10.79 -17.58
C ARG A 85 -19.42 11.94 -16.99
N TRP A 86 -18.91 12.62 -15.95
CA TRP A 86 -19.58 13.78 -15.37
C TRP A 86 -19.33 15.07 -16.15
N ASP A 87 -20.37 15.69 -16.67
CA ASP A 87 -20.24 16.99 -17.34
C ASP A 87 -20.22 18.13 -16.32
N LEU A 88 -19.05 18.72 -16.11
CA LEU A 88 -18.84 19.82 -15.14
C LEU A 88 -19.68 21.07 -15.44
N ARG A 89 -20.11 21.29 -16.68
CA ARG A 89 -20.90 22.47 -17.07
C ARG A 89 -22.40 22.22 -16.91
N GLN A 90 -22.83 21.00 -17.23
CA GLN A 90 -24.25 20.62 -17.21
C GLN A 90 -24.67 19.93 -15.91
N SER A 91 -23.71 19.62 -15.03
CA SER A 91 -23.90 18.92 -13.76
C SER A 91 -24.73 17.65 -13.90
N LYS A 92 -24.40 16.83 -14.91
CA LYS A 92 -25.08 15.56 -15.17
C LYS A 92 -24.16 14.58 -15.89
N VAL A 93 -24.57 13.32 -15.90
CA VAL A 93 -23.91 12.27 -16.69
C VAL A 93 -24.03 12.58 -18.18
N ASN A 94 -22.89 12.56 -18.87
CA ASN A 94 -22.78 12.76 -20.31
C ASN A 94 -22.00 11.60 -20.96
N LYS A 95 -22.73 10.74 -21.69
CA LYS A 95 -22.15 9.59 -22.42
C LYS A 95 -21.18 9.99 -23.54
N GLN A 96 -21.19 11.24 -23.98
CA GLN A 96 -20.23 11.72 -24.97
C GLN A 96 -18.82 11.78 -24.38
N LEU A 97 -18.69 12.10 -23.08
CA LEU A 97 -17.39 12.09 -22.38
C LEU A 97 -16.81 10.67 -22.31
N GLU A 98 -17.66 9.67 -22.06
CA GLU A 98 -17.25 8.26 -22.10
C GLU A 98 -16.67 7.88 -23.48
N PHE A 99 -17.27 8.38 -24.56
CA PHE A 99 -16.79 8.14 -25.91
C PHE A 99 -15.43 8.83 -26.16
N VAL A 100 -15.24 10.04 -25.63
CA VAL A 100 -13.94 10.74 -25.71
C VAL A 100 -12.86 9.91 -25.03
N ILE A 101 -13.11 9.39 -23.83
CA ILE A 101 -12.17 8.54 -23.08
C ILE A 101 -11.79 7.30 -23.88
N VAL A 102 -12.78 6.58 -24.42
CA VAL A 102 -12.55 5.39 -25.25
C VAL A 102 -11.76 5.73 -26.51
N LYS A 103 -12.05 6.86 -27.16
CA LYS A 103 -11.33 7.30 -28.35
C LYS A 103 -9.86 7.60 -28.03
N THR A 104 -9.59 8.23 -26.90
CA THR A 104 -8.22 8.48 -26.42
C THR A 104 -7.48 7.17 -26.18
N ILE A 105 -8.11 6.20 -25.48
CA ILE A 105 -7.52 4.88 -25.26
C ILE A 105 -7.20 4.22 -26.61
N ALA A 106 -8.16 4.19 -27.55
CA ALA A 106 -7.92 3.64 -28.88
C ALA A 106 -6.78 4.36 -29.63
N GLY A 107 -6.65 5.68 -29.47
CA GLY A 107 -5.54 6.46 -30.01
C GLY A 107 -4.19 5.98 -29.48
N PHE A 108 -4.07 5.75 -28.18
CA PHE A 108 -2.85 5.19 -27.58
C PHE A 108 -2.58 3.76 -28.05
N MET A 109 -3.61 2.92 -28.17
CA MET A 109 -3.46 1.55 -28.65
C MET A 109 -3.01 1.46 -30.11
N ASN A 110 -3.38 2.45 -30.93
CA ASN A 110 -3.00 2.54 -32.34
C ASN A 110 -1.64 3.22 -32.56
N THR A 111 -0.99 3.69 -31.50
CA THR A 111 0.31 4.36 -31.53
C THR A 111 1.29 3.64 -30.60
N ASN A 112 2.32 4.31 -30.08
CA ASN A 112 3.32 3.70 -29.22
C ASN A 112 2.85 3.61 -27.74
N GLY A 113 1.54 3.52 -27.50
CA GLY A 113 0.95 3.57 -26.17
C GLY A 113 0.87 4.98 -25.59
N GLY A 114 0.51 5.07 -24.31
CA GLY A 114 0.43 6.34 -23.59
C GLY A 114 -0.23 6.20 -22.22
N LYS A 115 -0.41 7.35 -21.57
CA LYS A 115 -1.03 7.50 -20.26
C LYS A 115 -2.20 8.45 -20.36
N LEU A 116 -3.35 8.01 -19.89
CA LEU A 116 -4.54 8.83 -19.72
C LEU A 116 -4.69 9.14 -18.23
N LEU A 117 -4.63 10.40 -17.83
CA LEU A 117 -4.96 10.82 -16.47
C LEU A 117 -6.40 11.33 -16.47
N ILE A 118 -7.24 10.78 -15.59
CA ILE A 118 -8.65 11.17 -15.43
C ILE A 118 -8.79 11.86 -14.07
N GLY A 119 -9.55 12.95 -13.99
CA GLY A 119 -9.61 13.79 -12.79
C GLY A 119 -8.63 14.96 -12.82
N VAL A 120 -8.06 15.28 -13.98
CA VAL A 120 -7.16 16.42 -14.21
C VAL A 120 -7.67 17.24 -15.38
N ASP A 121 -7.83 18.55 -15.21
CA ASP A 121 -8.24 19.43 -16.32
C ASP A 121 -7.08 19.76 -17.28
N ASP A 122 -7.42 20.42 -18.40
CA ASP A 122 -6.44 20.79 -19.44
C ASP A 122 -5.36 21.77 -18.93
N ASN A 123 -5.57 22.42 -17.79
CA ASN A 123 -4.60 23.31 -17.15
C ASN A 123 -3.72 22.59 -16.13
N GLY A 124 -3.93 21.28 -15.91
CA GLY A 124 -3.23 20.49 -14.91
C GLY A 124 -3.80 20.61 -13.49
N ASN A 125 -5.00 21.18 -13.31
CA ASN A 125 -5.66 21.22 -12.02
C ASN A 125 -6.25 19.85 -11.69
N ILE A 126 -5.96 19.35 -10.49
CA ILE A 126 -6.48 18.07 -10.00
C ILE A 126 -7.90 18.31 -9.47
N LEU A 127 -8.89 17.81 -10.20
CA LEU A 127 -10.31 17.84 -9.83
C LEU A 127 -10.71 16.58 -9.02
N GLY A 128 -10.06 15.45 -9.32
CA GLY A 128 -10.38 14.15 -8.75
C GLY A 128 -11.60 13.46 -9.37
N LEU A 129 -11.90 12.26 -8.88
CA LEU A 129 -12.92 11.38 -9.44
C LEU A 129 -14.25 11.33 -8.65
N ASN A 130 -14.38 12.12 -7.59
CA ASN A 130 -15.54 12.05 -6.67
C ASN A 130 -16.89 12.19 -7.39
N GLN A 131 -17.01 13.14 -8.33
CA GLN A 131 -18.23 13.33 -9.10
C GLN A 131 -18.52 12.15 -10.03
N ASP A 132 -17.50 11.53 -10.62
CA ASP A 132 -17.68 10.32 -11.43
C ASP A 132 -18.10 9.13 -10.56
N PHE A 133 -17.50 8.96 -9.38
CA PHE A 133 -17.84 7.92 -8.42
C PHE A 133 -19.31 7.96 -8.00
N GLU A 134 -19.84 9.14 -7.72
CA GLU A 134 -21.24 9.33 -7.32
C GLU A 134 -22.24 8.92 -8.42
N THR A 135 -21.83 8.89 -9.69
CA THR A 135 -22.70 8.48 -10.80
C THR A 135 -22.81 6.96 -10.98
N LEU A 136 -22.02 6.18 -10.24
CA LEU A 136 -21.91 4.73 -10.38
C LEU A 136 -22.78 4.02 -9.35
N LYS A 137 -23.22 2.80 -9.68
CA LYS A 137 -23.97 1.94 -8.75
C LYS A 137 -23.17 1.61 -7.48
N LYS A 138 -21.86 1.45 -7.65
CA LYS A 138 -20.90 1.26 -6.57
C LYS A 138 -19.93 2.44 -6.59
N PRO A 139 -20.10 3.43 -5.70
CA PRO A 139 -19.15 4.53 -5.60
C PRO A 139 -17.76 4.06 -5.18
N GLY A 140 -16.73 4.77 -5.64
CA GLY A 140 -15.33 4.53 -5.32
C GLY A 140 -14.53 3.84 -6.42
N THR A 141 -13.24 3.63 -6.15
CA THR A 141 -12.22 3.18 -7.12
C THR A 141 -12.57 1.85 -7.80
N ASP A 142 -12.97 0.83 -7.03
CA ASP A 142 -13.32 -0.48 -7.60
C ASP A 142 -14.53 -0.41 -8.56
N GLY A 143 -15.57 0.37 -8.20
CA GLY A 143 -16.72 0.54 -9.07
C GLY A 143 -16.39 1.33 -10.33
N PHE A 144 -15.49 2.32 -10.23
CA PHE A 144 -14.99 3.08 -11.36
C PHE A 144 -14.16 2.23 -12.31
N GLU A 145 -13.23 1.43 -11.78
CA GLU A 145 -12.41 0.52 -12.57
C GLU A 145 -13.29 -0.49 -13.32
N GLN A 146 -14.24 -1.13 -12.63
CA GLN A 146 -15.19 -2.05 -13.25
C GLN A 146 -16.00 -1.38 -14.37
N TYR A 147 -16.45 -0.15 -14.16
CA TYR A 147 -17.19 0.59 -15.18
C TYR A 147 -16.32 0.93 -16.38
N LEU A 148 -15.10 1.41 -16.16
CA LEU A 148 -14.14 1.74 -17.22
C LEU A 148 -13.78 0.49 -18.03
N MET A 149 -13.51 -0.63 -17.38
CA MET A 149 -13.20 -1.91 -18.05
C MET A 149 -14.41 -2.44 -18.83
N GLN A 150 -15.63 -2.28 -18.31
CA GLN A 150 -16.85 -2.60 -19.05
C GLN A 150 -17.00 -1.69 -20.28
N LEU A 151 -16.75 -0.39 -20.14
CA LEU A 151 -16.82 0.58 -21.24
C LEU A 151 -15.82 0.22 -22.36
N ILE A 152 -14.58 -0.11 -21.99
CA ILE A 152 -13.54 -0.58 -22.92
C ILE A 152 -13.99 -1.89 -23.59
N SER A 153 -14.45 -2.88 -22.83
CA SER A 153 -14.90 -4.16 -23.40
C SER A 153 -16.06 -4.00 -24.37
N LEU A 154 -17.00 -3.08 -24.09
CA LEU A 154 -18.18 -2.85 -24.92
C LEU A 154 -17.85 -2.07 -26.20
N LYS A 155 -16.87 -1.16 -26.15
CA LYS A 155 -16.58 -0.24 -27.26
C LYS A 155 -15.37 -0.64 -28.11
N LEU A 156 -14.35 -1.23 -27.50
CA LEU A 156 -13.12 -1.64 -28.17
C LEU A 156 -13.03 -3.17 -28.32
N GLY A 157 -13.65 -3.91 -27.39
CA GLY A 157 -13.69 -5.37 -27.39
C GLY A 157 -12.87 -5.98 -26.25
N THR A 158 -13.29 -7.15 -25.77
CA THR A 158 -12.76 -7.78 -24.55
C THR A 158 -11.26 -8.14 -24.64
N HIS A 159 -10.76 -8.45 -25.83
CA HIS A 159 -9.36 -8.79 -26.05
C HIS A 159 -8.39 -7.62 -25.78
N LEU A 160 -8.89 -6.38 -25.82
CA LEU A 160 -8.11 -5.17 -25.58
C LEU A 160 -8.04 -4.78 -24.09
N CYS A 161 -8.87 -5.39 -23.24
CA CYS A 161 -8.86 -5.15 -21.80
C CYS A 161 -7.50 -5.52 -21.17
N THR A 162 -6.80 -6.53 -21.68
CA THR A 162 -5.49 -6.96 -21.14
C THR A 162 -4.36 -5.97 -21.42
N ALA A 163 -4.56 -5.06 -22.40
CA ALA A 163 -3.59 -4.04 -22.76
C ALA A 163 -3.77 -2.73 -21.96
N VAL A 164 -4.82 -2.64 -21.13
CA VAL A 164 -5.10 -1.48 -20.29
C VAL A 164 -4.75 -1.80 -18.84
N ASN A 165 -3.96 -0.94 -18.21
CA ASN A 165 -3.71 -0.98 -16.78
C ASN A 165 -4.30 0.27 -16.12
N VAL A 166 -5.14 0.05 -15.10
CA VAL A 166 -5.74 1.12 -14.30
C VAL A 166 -5.04 1.16 -12.95
N SER A 167 -4.67 2.35 -12.50
CA SER A 167 -4.05 2.59 -11.19
C SER A 167 -4.61 3.90 -10.64
N PHE A 168 -4.91 3.92 -9.35
CA PHE A 168 -5.44 5.09 -8.65
C PHE A 168 -4.37 5.73 -7.77
N TYR A 169 -4.33 7.06 -7.78
CA TYR A 169 -3.38 7.85 -7.01
C TYR A 169 -4.11 8.86 -6.15
N GLY A 170 -3.96 8.73 -4.83
CA GLY A 170 -4.51 9.70 -3.88
C GLY A 170 -3.69 10.98 -3.83
N TYR A 171 -4.31 12.13 -4.09
CA TYR A 171 -3.76 13.46 -3.94
C TYR A 171 -4.66 14.31 -3.02
N GLY A 172 -4.19 14.58 -1.80
CA GLY A 172 -5.03 15.23 -0.77
C GLY A 172 -6.21 14.34 -0.39
N GLU A 173 -7.42 14.84 -0.58
CA GLU A 173 -8.69 14.11 -0.39
C GLU A 173 -9.25 13.51 -1.70
N ASN A 174 -8.58 13.74 -2.82
CA ASN A 174 -9.06 13.35 -4.15
C ASN A 174 -8.29 12.15 -4.67
N ASP A 175 -9.01 11.19 -5.27
CA ASP A 175 -8.41 10.12 -6.07
C ASP A 175 -8.39 10.55 -7.55
N VAL A 176 -7.29 10.21 -8.23
CA VAL A 176 -6.98 10.51 -9.64
C VAL A 176 -6.52 9.24 -10.35
#